data_AF-A0A947JA82-F1
#
_entry.id   AF-A0A947JA82-F1
#
_cell.length_a   1.000
_cell.length_b   1.000
_cell.length_c   1.000
_cell.angle_alpha   90.00
_cell.angle_beta   90.00
_cell.angle_gamma   90.00
#
_symmetry.space_group_name_H-M   'P 1'
#
loop_
_entity.id
_entity.type
_entity.pdbx_description
1 polymer ?
#
loop_
_entity_poly.entity_id
_entity_poly.type
_entity_poly.pdbx_seq_one_letter_code
_entity_poly.pdbx_strand_id
1 'polypeptide(L)'
;MTYAWCLFDADGTLFDFESTSARALARAFTDFEAAYDPSFLDLYRSIDERLWQALERGELSRENLHVKRFAKLLAAVGVKRDAKAFADRYLGHVGQGTYLIEGAERLVSSLAGRAR
;
A
#
# COMPACT_ATOMS: atom_id res chain seq x y z
N MET A 1 -33.74 -0.35 12.38
CA MET A 1 -32.82 0.38 13.27
C MET A 1 -31.97 1.30 12.42
N THR A 2 -31.66 2.50 12.91
CA THR A 2 -30.80 3.48 12.20
C THR A 2 -29.55 3.72 13.02
N TYR A 3 -28.37 3.61 12.40
CA TYR A 3 -27.09 3.91 13.05
C TYR A 3 -26.77 5.39 12.87
N ALA A 4 -26.35 6.05 13.95
CA ALA A 4 -25.95 7.46 13.90
C ALA A 4 -24.55 7.65 13.32
N TRP A 5 -23.69 6.62 13.42
CA TRP A 5 -22.30 6.65 12.98
C TRP A 5 -21.99 5.44 12.10
N CYS A 6 -21.31 5.68 10.98
CA CYS A 6 -20.78 4.64 10.10
C CYS A 6 -19.26 4.83 9.94
N LEU A 7 -18.50 4.01 10.66
CA LEU A 7 -17.04 3.99 10.56
C LEU A 7 -16.63 2.96 9.52
N PHE A 8 -15.99 3.43 8.46
CA PHE A 8 -15.40 2.57 7.44
C PHE A 8 -13.90 2.49 7.63
N ASP A 9 -13.38 1.28 7.51
CA ASP A 9 -11.99 1.11 7.13
C ASP A 9 -11.76 1.65 5.71
N ALA A 10 -10.52 2.01 5.39
CA ALA A 10 -10.18 2.62 4.11
C ALA A 10 -9.70 1.57 3.10
N ASP A 11 -8.54 0.96 3.36
CA ASP A 11 -7.83 0.10 2.43
C ASP A 11 -8.46 -1.29 2.38
N GLY A 12 -8.89 -1.74 1.20
CA GLY A 12 -9.59 -3.03 1.07
C GLY A 12 -11.08 -2.97 1.44
N THR A 13 -11.59 -1.80 1.83
CA THR A 13 -13.02 -1.56 2.10
C THR A 13 -13.61 -0.49 1.17
N LEU A 14 -13.02 0.71 1.13
CA LEU A 14 -13.41 1.79 0.22
C LEU A 14 -12.45 1.93 -0.95
N PHE A 15 -11.15 1.84 -0.66
CA PHE A 15 -10.09 1.99 -1.63
C PHE A 15 -9.56 0.63 -2.08
N ASP A 16 -9.33 0.50 -3.39
CA ASP A 16 -8.61 -0.63 -3.96
C ASP A 16 -7.10 -0.39 -3.76
N PHE A 17 -6.65 -0.71 -2.55
CA PHE A 17 -5.26 -0.57 -2.16
C PHE A 17 -4.36 -1.53 -2.92
N GLU A 18 -4.82 -2.73 -3.26
CA GLU A 18 -4.05 -3.71 -4.02
C GLU A 18 -3.66 -3.18 -5.40
N SER A 19 -4.63 -2.65 -6.15
CA SER A 19 -4.37 -2.02 -7.44
C SER A 19 -3.49 -0.77 -7.33
N THR A 20 -3.70 0.03 -6.28
CA THR A 20 -2.90 1.23 -6.01
C THR A 20 -1.45 0.88 -5.72
N SER A 21 -1.24 -0.07 -4.82
CA SER A 21 0.05 -0.61 -4.38
C SER A 21 0.85 -1.20 -5.55
N ALA A 22 0.20 -2.05 -6.37
CA ALA A 22 0.85 -2.65 -7.54
C ALA A 22 1.34 -1.60 -8.55
N ARG A 23 0.52 -0.59 -8.85
CA ARG A 23 0.90 0.51 -9.75
C ARG A 23 1.98 1.39 -9.14
N ALA A 24 1.89 1.70 -7.85
CA ALA A 24 2.88 2.48 -7.13
C ALA A 24 4.24 1.80 -7.12
N LEU A 25 4.27 0.48 -6.95
CA LEU A 25 5.50 -0.32 -7.01
C LEU A 25 6.14 -0.22 -8.38
N ALA A 26 5.39 -0.51 -9.45
CA ALA A 26 5.90 -0.42 -10.82
C ALA A 26 6.42 0.99 -11.15
N ARG A 27 5.69 2.04 -10.78
CA ARG A 27 6.11 3.44 -10.98
C ARG A 27 7.40 3.77 -10.21
N ALA A 28 7.53 3.27 -8.98
CA ALA A 28 8.76 3.47 -8.20
C ALA A 28 9.97 2.80 -8.86
N PHE A 29 9.83 1.60 -9.43
CA PHE A 29 10.93 0.99 -10.22
C PHE A 29 11.31 1.84 -11.43
N THR A 30 10.32 2.37 -12.17
CA THR A 30 10.55 3.26 -13.31
C THR A 30 11.29 4.54 -12.91
N ASP A 31 10.89 5.20 -11.81
CA ASP A 31 11.53 6.43 -11.32
C ASP A 31 13.02 6.24 -10.96
N PHE A 32 13.42 5.02 -10.61
CA PHE A 32 14.80 4.67 -10.26
C PHE A 32 15.60 4.06 -11.42
N GLU A 33 15.04 4.08 -12.63
CA GLU A 33 15.61 3.49 -13.84
C GLU A 33 15.99 2.02 -13.62
N ALA A 34 15.16 1.29 -12.89
CA ALA A 34 15.33 -0.12 -12.59
C ALA A 34 14.30 -0.95 -13.37
N ALA A 35 14.73 -2.09 -13.92
CA ALA A 35 13.80 -3.01 -14.57
C ALA A 35 12.76 -3.52 -13.57
N TYR A 36 11.50 -3.56 -13.99
CA TYR A 36 10.40 -4.12 -13.22
C TYR A 36 9.92 -5.41 -13.87
N ASP A 37 9.89 -6.49 -13.10
CA ASP A 37 9.25 -7.74 -13.47
C ASP A 37 7.95 -7.90 -12.66
N PRO A 38 6.81 -8.27 -13.28
CA PRO A 38 5.56 -8.47 -12.55
C PRO A 38 5.65 -9.44 -11.36
N SER A 39 6.57 -10.42 -11.39
CA SER A 39 6.83 -11.33 -10.26
C SER A 39 7.36 -10.63 -9.00
N PHE A 40 7.90 -9.42 -9.12
CA PHE A 40 8.35 -8.63 -7.98
C PHE A 40 7.20 -8.22 -7.08
N LEU A 41 5.97 -8.14 -7.61
CA LEU A 41 4.78 -7.83 -6.82
C LEU A 41 4.48 -8.92 -5.80
N ASP A 42 4.54 -10.19 -6.21
CA ASP A 42 4.26 -11.32 -5.30
C ASP A 42 5.34 -11.44 -4.22
N LEU A 43 6.60 -11.21 -4.60
CA LEU A 43 7.70 -11.13 -3.66
C LEU A 43 7.53 -9.96 -2.68
N TYR A 44 7.14 -8.79 -3.17
CA TYR A 44 6.85 -7.62 -2.35
C TYR A 44 5.73 -7.91 -1.35
N ARG A 45 4.60 -8.47 -1.79
CA ARG A 45 3.47 -8.84 -0.92
C ARG A 45 3.89 -9.79 0.19
N SER A 46 4.65 -10.84 -0.15
CA SER A 46 5.18 -11.79 0.85
C SER A 46 6.13 -11.14 1.85
N ILE A 47 6.92 -10.15 1.43
CA ILE A 47 7.81 -9.39 2.32
C ILE A 47 6.99 -8.46 3.23
N ASP A 48 6.02 -7.72 2.66
CA ASP A 48 5.19 -6.76 3.37
C ASP A 48 4.35 -7.46 4.44
N GLU A 49 3.67 -8.56 4.10
CA GLU A 49 2.87 -9.36 5.02
C GLU A 49 3.67 -9.82 6.24
N ARG A 50 4.86 -10.39 6.03
CA ARG A 50 5.73 -10.84 7.13
C ARG A 50 6.19 -9.71 8.03
N LEU A 51 6.43 -8.52 7.47
CA LEU A 51 6.84 -7.36 8.26
C LEU A 51 5.67 -6.74 9.03
N TRP A 52 4.46 -6.74 8.46
CA TRP A 52 3.25 -6.36 9.18
C TRP A 52 2.97 -7.29 10.35
N GLN A 53 3.06 -8.61 10.16
CA GLN A 53 2.94 -9.57 11.26
C GLN A 53 3.98 -9.33 12.37
N ALA A 54 5.20 -8.93 12.01
CA ALA A 54 6.23 -8.57 13.00
C ALA A 54 5.93 -7.25 13.73
N LEU A 55 5.36 -6.26 13.03
CA LEU A 55 4.87 -5.01 13.64
C LEU A 55 3.75 -5.31 14.64
N GLU A 56 2.79 -6.17 14.28
CA GLU A 56 1.68 -6.58 15.14
C GLU A 56 2.14 -7.29 16.41
N ARG A 57 3.24 -8.04 16.35
CA ARG A 57 3.89 -8.66 17.52
C ARG A 57 4.77 -7.69 18.33
N GLY A 58 4.92 -6.44 17.90
CA GLY A 58 5.78 -5.44 18.56
C GLY A 58 7.28 -5.66 18.33
N GLU A 59 7.68 -6.51 17.38
CA GLU A 59 9.07 -6.84 17.06
C GLU A 59 9.70 -5.80 16.10
N LEU A 60 8.88 -4.93 15.53
CA LEU A 60 9.25 -3.96 14.52
C LEU A 60 8.51 -2.65 14.79
N SER A 61 9.14 -1.51 14.52
CA SER A 61 8.45 -0.21 14.52
C SER A 61 7.92 0.15 13.13
N ARG A 62 6.93 1.03 13.07
CA ARG A 62 6.31 1.44 11.80
C ARG A 62 7.33 2.14 10.88
N GLU A 63 8.18 3.00 11.43
CA GLU A 63 9.25 3.69 10.70
C GLU A 63 10.21 2.68 10.07
N ASN A 64 10.53 1.62 10.81
CA ASN A 64 11.39 0.55 10.34
C ASN A 64 10.71 -0.30 9.26
N LEU A 65 9.40 -0.59 9.37
CA LEU A 65 8.67 -1.36 8.35
C LEU A 65 8.76 -0.69 6.98
N HIS A 66 8.51 0.63 6.93
CA HIS A 66 8.46 1.39 5.68
C HIS A 66 9.73 1.25 4.85
N VAL A 67 10.91 1.35 5.47
CA VAL A 67 12.19 1.22 4.76
C VAL A 67 12.60 -0.24 4.59
N LYS A 68 12.40 -1.09 5.60
CA LYS A 68 12.88 -2.48 5.59
C LYS A 68 12.23 -3.33 4.51
N ARG A 69 10.95 -3.10 4.18
CA ARG A 69 10.27 -3.87 3.12
C ARG A 69 10.93 -3.67 1.75
N PHE A 70 11.30 -2.43 1.43
CA PHE A 70 11.97 -2.12 0.18
C PHE A 70 13.45 -2.50 0.20
N ALA A 71 14.13 -2.37 1.35
CA ALA A 71 15.49 -2.89 1.48
C ALA A 71 15.55 -4.40 1.20
N LYS A 72 14.59 -5.17 1.74
CA LYS A 72 14.46 -6.61 1.47
C LYS A 72 14.10 -6.90 0.03
N LEU A 73 13.15 -6.17 -0.56
CA LEU A 73 12.75 -6.36 -1.95
C LEU A 73 13.91 -6.10 -2.90
N LEU A 74 14.52 -4.91 -2.82
CA LEU A 74 15.63 -4.49 -3.70
C LEU A 74 16.82 -5.44 -3.61
N ALA A 75 17.17 -5.91 -2.40
CA ALA A 75 18.19 -6.92 -2.22
C ALA A 75 17.83 -8.26 -2.90
N ALA A 76 16.58 -8.72 -2.75
CA ALA A 76 16.12 -9.98 -3.33
C ALA A 76 16.05 -9.96 -4.86
N VAL A 77 15.78 -8.79 -5.47
CA VAL A 77 15.74 -8.63 -6.94
C VAL A 77 17.06 -8.12 -7.54
N GLY A 78 18.12 -8.00 -6.73
CA GLY A 78 19.45 -7.60 -7.18
C GLY A 78 19.58 -6.13 -7.58
N VAL A 79 18.65 -5.26 -7.18
CA VAL A 79 18.67 -3.83 -7.51
C VAL A 79 19.43 -3.05 -6.44
N LYS A 80 20.52 -2.39 -6.86
CA LYS A 80 21.34 -1.52 -5.99
C LYS A 80 20.83 -0.08 -6.06
N ARG A 81 19.84 0.24 -5.22
CA ARG A 81 19.27 1.59 -5.05
C ARG A 81 19.03 1.89 -3.57
N ASP A 82 18.90 3.17 -3.23
CA ASP A 82 18.57 3.61 -1.87
C ASP A 82 17.14 3.18 -1.51
N ALA A 83 17.01 2.31 -0.52
CA ALA A 83 15.72 1.77 -0.10
C ALA A 83 14.80 2.80 0.55
N LYS A 84 15.35 3.82 1.24
CA LYS A 84 14.57 4.89 1.84
C LYS A 84 14.01 5.79 0.75
N ALA A 85 14.85 6.22 -0.20
CA ALA A 85 14.40 7.01 -1.33
C ALA A 85 13.35 6.26 -2.17
N PHE A 86 13.52 4.94 -2.35
CA PHE A 86 12.54 4.10 -3.01
C PHE A 86 11.22 4.06 -2.23
N ALA A 87 11.27 3.88 -0.91
CA ALA A 87 10.11 3.90 -0.04
C ALA A 87 9.33 5.22 -0.14
N ASP A 88 10.04 6.34 -0.12
CA ASP A 88 9.46 7.68 -0.20
C ASP A 88 8.75 7.90 -1.55
N ARG A 89 9.34 7.43 -2.66
CA ARG A 89 8.71 7.49 -3.99
C ARG A 89 7.50 6.58 -4.10
N TYR A 90 7.61 5.34 -3.62
CA TYR A 90 6.47 4.44 -3.55
C TYR A 90 5.31 5.05 -2.78
N LEU A 91 5.56 5.62 -1.59
CA LEU A 91 4.53 6.26 -0.78
C LEU A 91 3.92 7.48 -1.46
N GLY A 92 4.74 8.27 -2.16
CA GLY A 92 4.25 9.37 -2.99
C GLY A 92 3.29 8.91 -4.08
N HIS A 93 3.56 7.76 -4.72
CA HIS A 93 2.66 7.18 -5.72
C HIS A 93 1.40 6.57 -5.10
N VAL A 94 1.50 5.92 -3.93
CA VAL A 94 0.33 5.42 -3.20
C VAL A 94 -0.61 6.57 -2.82
N GLY A 95 -0.07 7.69 -2.34
CA GLY A 95 -0.86 8.88 -1.99
C GLY A 95 -1.57 9.55 -3.17
N GLN A 96 -1.23 9.19 -4.40
CA GLN A 96 -1.92 9.62 -5.62
C GLN A 96 -2.98 8.63 -6.09
N GLY A 97 -3.10 7.46 -5.44
CA GLY A 97 -4.06 6.43 -5.79
C GLY A 97 -5.49 6.87 -5.50
N THR A 98 -6.34 6.80 -6.51
CA THR A 98 -7.76 7.16 -6.43
C THR A 98 -8.70 6.00 -6.76
N TYR A 99 -8.16 4.77 -6.80
CA TYR A 99 -8.93 3.58 -7.17
C TYR A 99 -9.86 3.19 -6.02
N LEU A 100 -11.15 3.12 -6.30
CA LEU A 100 -12.18 2.72 -5.35
C LEU A 100 -12.64 1.29 -5.64
N ILE A 101 -13.00 0.58 -4.57
CA ILE A 101 -13.71 -0.69 -4.70
C ILE A 101 -15.07 -0.44 -5.35
N GLU A 102 -15.52 -1.37 -6.18
CA GLU A 102 -16.78 -1.23 -6.90
C GLU A 102 -17.94 -0.93 -5.94
N GLY A 103 -18.65 0.17 -6.21
CA GLY A 103 -19.79 0.59 -5.41
C GLY A 103 -19.44 1.34 -4.12
N ALA A 104 -18.17 1.49 -3.75
CA ALA A 104 -17.75 2.24 -2.55
C ALA A 104 -18.23 3.70 -2.60
N GLU A 105 -18.05 4.37 -3.74
CA GLU A 105 -18.53 5.76 -3.95
C GLU A 105 -20.04 5.84 -3.75
N ARG A 106 -20.80 5.00 -4.46
CA ARG A 106 -22.27 4.95 -4.37
C ARG A 106 -22.75 4.69 -2.94
N LEU A 107 -22.09 3.78 -2.23
CA LEU A 107 -22.40 3.47 -0.83
C LEU A 107 -22.21 4.70 0.05
N VAL A 108 -21.03 5.32 0.01
CA VAL A 108 -20.71 6.50 0.83
C VAL A 108 -21.65 7.66 0.48
N SER A 109 -21.89 7.93 -0.80
CA SER A 109 -22.85 8.96 -1.23
C SER A 109 -24.27 8.69 -0.73
N SER A 110 -24.70 7.43 -0.64
CA SER A 110 -26.04 7.08 -0.13
C SER A 110 -26.20 7.29 1.38
N LEU A 111 -25.08 7.25 2.13
CA LEU A 111 -25.04 7.42 3.58
C LEU A 111 -24.78 8.88 3.98
N ALA A 112 -24.22 9.69 3.06
CA ALA A 112 -23.97 11.10 3.27
C ALA A 112 -25.27 11.84 3.67
N GLY A 113 -25.21 12.54 4.80
CA GLY A 113 -26.36 13.25 5.38
C GLY A 113 -27.39 12.35 6.09
N ARG A 114 -27.20 11.02 6.10
CA ARG A 114 -28.05 10.04 6.80
C ARG A 114 -27.39 9.43 8.03
N ALA A 115 -26.06 9.31 8.01
CA ALA A 115 -25.22 8.93 9.13
C ALA A 115 -24.00 9.85 9.18
N ARG A 116 -23.37 9.91 10.35
CA ARG A 116 -22.09 10.60 10.57
C ARG A 116 -20.91 9.67 10.37
#